data_AF-W1YJX4-F1
#
_entry.id   AF-W1YJX4-F1
#
_cell.length_a   1.000
_cell.length_b   1.000
_cell.length_c   1.000
_cell.angle_alpha   90.00
_cell.angle_beta   90.00
_cell.angle_gamma   90.00
#
_symmetry.space_group_name_H-M   'P 1'
#
loop_
_entity.id
_entity.type
_entity.pdbx_description
1 polymer ?
#
loop_
_entity_poly.entity_id
_entity_poly.type
_entity_poly.pdbx_seq_one_letter_code
_entity_poly.pdbx_strand_id
1 'polypeptide(L)'
;YAATHDIGKLGIERYYEDVLHGQTGYEEVEVNNRGRVIRQLKEVPPQAGHDIYLTLDLKLQQYIETLLAGSRAAVVVTDPRTGGVLALVSTPSY
;
A
#
# COMPACT_ATOMS: atom_id res chain seq x y z
N TYR A 1 -3.36 4.61 21.06
CA TYR A 1 -2.80 5.59 20.10
C TYR A 1 -2.49 4.82 18.83
N ALA A 2 -3.26 5.02 17.77
CA ALA A 2 -3.11 4.30 16.51
C ALA A 2 -2.01 4.96 15.68
N ALA A 3 -0.88 4.28 15.52
CA ALA A 3 0.23 4.72 14.69
C ALA A 3 0.61 3.56 13.75
N THR A 4 -0.28 3.24 12.80
CA THR A 4 0.13 2.65 11.53
C THR A 4 0.22 3.80 10.54
N HIS A 5 1.46 4.18 10.21
CA HIS A 5 1.77 5.45 9.53
C HIS A 5 1.78 5.37 8.00
N ASP A 6 1.41 4.20 7.43
CA ASP A 6 1.37 3.99 5.99
C ASP A 6 -0.09 3.80 5.56
N ILE A 7 -0.70 4.90 5.12
CA ILE A 7 -1.97 4.86 4.38
C ILE A 7 -1.58 5.05 2.92
N GLY A 8 -1.92 4.09 2.07
CA GLY A 8 -1.73 4.18 0.63
C GLY A 8 -2.64 5.24 0.04
N LYS A 9 -2.16 6.48 -0.13
CA LYS A 9 -3.02 7.61 -0.55
C LYS A 9 -3.20 7.73 -2.06
N LEU A 10 -2.48 6.93 -2.86
CA LEU A 10 -2.36 7.14 -4.30
C LEU A 10 -2.54 5.85 -5.09
N GLY A 11 -3.19 5.97 -6.26
CA GLY A 11 -3.28 4.91 -7.27
C GLY A 11 -3.78 3.57 -6.74
N ILE A 12 -2.95 2.54 -6.92
CA ILE A 12 -3.28 1.13 -6.63
C ILE A 12 -3.30 0.83 -5.14
N GLU A 13 -2.52 1.56 -4.33
CA GLU A 13 -2.47 1.37 -2.88
C GLU A 13 -3.80 1.79 -2.26
N ARG A 14 -4.35 2.95 -2.67
CA ARG A 14 -5.68 3.39 -2.22
C ARG A 14 -6.78 2.41 -2.61
N TYR A 15 -6.69 1.84 -3.81
CA TYR A 15 -7.70 0.91 -4.30
C TYR A 15 -7.67 -0.42 -3.55
N TYR A 16 -6.49 -0.90 -3.15
CA TYR A 16 -6.31 -2.15 -2.42
C TYR A 16 -6.03 -1.96 -0.92
N GLU A 17 -6.29 -0.78 -0.36
CA GLU A 17 -6.02 -0.46 1.05
C GLU A 17 -6.68 -1.48 1.99
N ASP A 18 -7.93 -1.88 1.74
CA ASP A 18 -8.64 -2.87 2.55
C ASP A 18 -7.97 -4.26 2.53
N VAL A 19 -7.26 -4.58 1.44
CA VAL A 19 -6.50 -5.83 1.30
C VAL A 19 -5.14 -5.70 1.96
N LEU A 20 -4.47 -4.55 1.80
CA LEU A 20 -3.09 -4.30 2.23
C LEU A 20 -2.97 -3.96 3.74
N HIS A 21 -3.92 -3.22 4.31
CA HIS A 21 -3.79 -2.64 5.65
C HIS A 21 -4.02 -3.66 6.78
N GLY A 22 -4.77 -4.74 6.50
CA GLY A 22 -5.14 -5.72 7.52
C GLY A 22 -6.00 -5.14 8.65
N GLN A 23 -5.97 -5.73 9.84
CA GLN A 23 -6.72 -5.25 11.00
C GLN A 23 -5.77 -4.90 12.15
N THR A 24 -5.85 -3.66 12.64
CA THR A 24 -5.07 -3.22 13.79
C THR A 24 -5.55 -3.92 15.07
N GLY A 25 -4.62 -4.55 15.78
CA GLY A 25 -4.85 -5.09 17.11
C GLY A 25 -4.97 -4.00 18.17
N TYR A 26 -5.43 -4.36 19.36
CA TYR A 26 -5.47 -3.44 20.49
C TYR A 26 -5.35 -4.16 21.82
N GLU A 27 -4.84 -3.44 22.81
CA GLU A 27 -4.76 -3.87 24.20
C GLU A 27 -5.64 -2.98 25.07
N GLU A 28 -6.48 -3.61 25.90
CA GLU A 28 -7.21 -2.95 26.98
C GLU A 28 -6.45 -3.19 28.28
N VAL A 29 -5.98 -2.11 28.91
CA VAL A 29 -5.23 -2.15 30.17
C VAL A 29 -5.96 -1.38 31.25
N GLU A 30 -6.04 -1.95 32.45
CA GLU A 30 -6.53 -1.26 33.64
C GLU A 30 -5.40 -0.42 34.24
N VAL A 31 -5.60 0.88 34.40
CA VAL A 31 -4.60 1.80 34.96
C VAL A 31 -5.06 2.37 36.29
N ASN A 32 -4.14 2.56 37.24
CA ASN A 32 -4.44 3.25 38.49
C ASN A 32 -4.49 4.77 38.31
N ASN A 33 -4.88 5.50 39.36
CA ASN A 33 -4.93 6.97 39.39
C ASN A 33 -3.57 7.68 39.17
N ARG A 34 -2.46 6.94 39.13
CA ARG A 34 -1.11 7.43 38.81
C ARG A 34 -0.65 7.00 37.41
N GLY A 35 -1.53 6.40 36.60
CA GLY A 35 -1.25 5.96 35.23
C GLY A 35 -0.42 4.67 35.13
N ARG A 36 -0.15 3.95 36.24
CA ARG A 36 0.52 2.65 36.16
C ARG A 36 -0.48 1.58 35.74
N VAL A 37 -0.10 0.78 34.74
CA VAL A 37 -0.84 -0.41 34.32
C VAL A 37 -0.86 -1.40 35.48
N ILE A 38 -2.07 -1.74 35.94
CA ILE A 38 -2.32 -2.71 37.00
C ILE A 38 -2.41 -4.12 36.42
N ARG A 39 -3.14 -4.28 35.30
CA ARG A 39 -3.28 -5.54 34.57
C ARG A 39 -3.84 -5.33 33.17
N GLN A 40 -3.61 -6.29 32.29
CA GLN A 40 -4.22 -6.38 30.97
C GLN A 40 -5.59 -7.06 31.10
N LEU A 41 -6.62 -6.43 30.53
CA LEU A 41 -8.00 -6.93 30.55
C LEU A 41 -8.32 -7.74 29.30
N LYS A 42 -7.78 -7.29 28.16
CA LYS A 42 -8.03 -7.91 26.86
C LYS A 42 -6.91 -7.57 25.89
N GLU A 43 -6.58 -8.53 25.05
CA GLU A 43 -5.65 -8.38 23.93
C GLU A 43 -6.32 -8.89 22.67
N VAL A 44 -6.27 -8.11 21.61
CA VAL A 44 -6.59 -8.56 20.26
C VAL A 44 -5.33 -8.38 19.42
N PRO A 45 -4.69 -9.47 18.95
CA PRO A 45 -3.50 -9.36 18.14
C PRO A 45 -3.84 -8.70 16.78
N PRO A 46 -2.91 -7.93 16.20
CA PRO A 46 -3.09 -7.40 14.84
C PRO A 46 -3.10 -8.54 13.82
N GLN A 47 -3.86 -8.35 12.74
CA GLN A 47 -3.86 -9.23 11.57
C GLN A 47 -3.19 -8.50 10.42
N ALA A 48 -2.11 -9.08 9.89
CA ALA A 48 -1.45 -8.55 8.69
C ALA A 48 -2.41 -8.57 7.50
N GLY A 49 -2.30 -7.57 6.62
CA GLY A 49 -2.96 -7.58 5.32
C GLY A 49 -2.38 -8.63 4.37
N HIS A 50 -2.90 -8.66 3.15
CA HIS A 50 -2.47 -9.60 2.11
C HIS A 50 -1.63 -8.89 1.05
N ASP A 51 -0.65 -9.62 0.51
CA ASP A 51 0.11 -9.18 -0.64
C ASP A 51 -0.76 -9.19 -1.91
N ILE A 52 -0.50 -8.23 -2.80
CA ILE A 52 -1.09 -8.20 -4.14
C ILE A 52 0.00 -8.39 -5.20
N TYR A 53 -0.34 -9.12 -6.26
CA TYR A 53 0.54 -9.33 -7.40
C TYR A 53 -0.01 -8.58 -8.61
N LEU A 54 0.83 -7.73 -9.21
CA LEU A 54 0.47 -6.95 -10.39
C LEU A 54 0.99 -7.63 -11.66
N THR A 55 0.37 -7.30 -12.78
CA THR A 55 0.86 -7.70 -14.11
C THR A 55 2.00 -6.81 -14.63
N LEU A 56 2.36 -5.76 -13.89
CA LEU A 56 3.39 -4.81 -14.28
C LEU A 56 4.76 -5.48 -14.34
N ASP A 57 5.45 -5.28 -15.46
CA ASP A 57 6.87 -5.58 -15.60
C ASP A 57 7.66 -4.35 -15.15
N LEU A 58 8.33 -4.48 -14.01
CA LEU A 58 9.11 -3.39 -13.41
C LEU A 58 10.21 -2.87 -14.33
N LYS A 59 10.89 -3.75 -15.08
CA LYS A 59 11.99 -3.35 -15.97
C LYS A 59 11.45 -2.56 -17.16
N LEU A 60 10.32 -3.00 -17.72
CA LEU A 60 9.66 -2.30 -18.81
C LEU A 60 9.15 -0.92 -18.37
N GLN A 61 8.55 -0.85 -17.18
CA GLN A 61 8.06 0.40 -16.61
C GLN A 61 9.21 1.42 -16.44
N GLN A 62 10.30 1.02 -15.79
CA GLN A 62 11.48 1.88 -15.60
C GLN A 62 12.10 2.30 -16.94
N TYR A 63 12.18 1.39 -17.90
CA TYR A 63 12.68 1.71 -19.24
C TYR A 63 11.84 2.81 -19.90
N ILE A 64 10.51 2.70 -19.87
CA ILE A 64 9.61 3.71 -20.44
C ILE A 64 9.72 5.04 -19.68
N GLU A 65 9.81 5.01 -18.35
CA GLU A 65 10.03 6.22 -17.53
C GLU A 65 11.30 6.97 -17.94
N THR A 66 12.41 6.25 -18.16
CA THR A 66 13.66 6.87 -18.64
C THR A 66 13.54 7.48 -20.03
N LEU A 67 12.77 6.86 -20.93
CA LEU A 67 12.52 7.41 -22.27
C LEU A 67 11.64 8.65 -22.24
N LEU A 68 10.70 8.74 -21.30
CA LEU A 68 9.77 9.86 -21.17
C LEU A 68 10.28 10.97 -20.24
N ALA A 69 11.50 10.84 -19.72
CA ALA A 69 12.11 11.82 -18.84
C ALA A 69 12.13 13.22 -19.50
N GLY A 70 11.62 14.22 -18.78
CA GLY A 70 11.52 15.61 -19.28
C GLY A 70 10.39 15.86 -20.28
N SER A 71 9.60 14.85 -20.63
CA SER A 71 8.43 14.98 -21.51
C SER A 71 7.13 14.95 -20.70
N ARG A 72 6.07 15.57 -21.23
CA ARG A 72 4.70 15.43 -20.71
C ARG A 72 3.94 14.41 -21.56
N ALA A 73 3.91 13.16 -21.13
CA ALA A 73 3.36 12.05 -21.90
C ALA A 73 2.80 10.96 -20.98
N ALA A 74 1.96 10.09 -21.55
CA ALA A 74 1.52 8.87 -20.88
C ALA A 74 1.63 7.68 -21.84
N VAL A 75 2.03 6.53 -21.32
CA VAL A 75 2.20 5.29 -22.08
C VAL A 75 1.58 4.14 -21.32
N VAL A 76 0.78 3.34 -22.02
CA VAL A 76 0.20 2.09 -21.51
C VAL A 76 0.67 0.96 -22.41
N VAL A 77 1.23 -0.09 -21.82
CA VAL A 77 1.61 -1.31 -22.53
C VAL A 77 0.77 -2.46 -22.02
N THR A 78 0.18 -3.21 -22.94
CA THR A 78 -0.68 -4.36 -22.64
C THR A 78 -0.20 -5.61 -23.36
N ASP A 79 -0.42 -6.78 -22.75
CA ASP A 79 -0.33 -8.06 -23.46
C ASP A 79 -1.71 -8.38 -24.07
N PRO A 80 -1.88 -8.33 -25.40
CA PRO A 80 -3.17 -8.55 -26.04
C PRO A 80 -3.69 -9.99 -25.90
N ARG A 81 -2.83 -10.94 -25.51
CA ARG A 81 -3.22 -12.35 -25.35
C ARG A 81 -3.85 -12.60 -23.98
N THR A 82 -3.43 -11.86 -22.96
CA THR A 82 -3.89 -12.03 -21.58
C THR A 82 -4.76 -10.87 -21.09
N GLY A 83 -4.71 -9.72 -21.77
CA GLY A 83 -5.33 -8.48 -21.31
C GLY A 83 -4.57 -7.79 -20.17
N GLY A 84 -3.41 -8.32 -19.76
CA GLY A 84 -2.62 -7.77 -18.65
C GLY A 84 -1.97 -6.44 -19.02
N VAL A 85 -1.91 -5.52 -18.05
CA VAL A 85 -1.19 -4.25 -18.18
C VAL A 85 0.25 -4.47 -17.73
N LEU A 86 1.21 -4.36 -18.65
CA LEU A 86 2.64 -4.60 -18.40
C LEU A 86 3.38 -3.33 -17.98
N ALA A 87 2.92 -2.15 -18.41
CA ALA A 87 3.45 -0.87 -17.96
C ALA A 87 2.37 0.21 -18.03
N LEU A 88 2.35 1.11 -17.05
CA LEU A 88 1.47 2.27 -17.00
C LEU A 88 2.25 3.47 -16.48
N VAL A 89 2.76 4.28 -17.40
CA VAL A 89 3.67 5.39 -17.11
C VAL A 89 2.99 6.72 -17.44
N SER A 90 3.09 7.69 -16.56
CA SER A 90 2.64 9.07 -16.77
C SER A 90 3.72 10.04 -16.31
N THR A 91 4.15 10.94 -17.20
CA THR A 91 5.14 11.98 -16.92
C THR A 91 4.56 13.38 -17.17
N PRO A 92 4.95 14.39 -16.37
CA PRO A 92 5.83 14.30 -15.21
C PRO A 92 5.17 13.56 -14.04
N SER A 93 5.96 12.72 -13.35
CA SER A 93 5.60 12.13 -12.06
C SER A 93 6.10 13.06 -10.93
N TYR A 94 5.53 12.91 -9.73
CA TYR A 94 5.95 13.62 -8.52
C TYR A 94 7.13 12.94 -7.83
#